data_AF-A0A4R5LF15-F1
#
_entry.id   AF-A0A4R5LF15-F1
#
_cell.length_a   1.000
_cell.length_b   1.000
_cell.length_c   1.000
_cell.angle_alpha   90.00
_cell.angle_beta   90.00
_cell.angle_gamma   90.00
#
_symmetry.space_group_name_H-M   'P 1'
#
loop_
_entity.id
_entity.type
_entity.pdbx_description
1 polymer ?
#
loop_
_entity_poly.entity_id
_entity_poly.type
_entity_poly.pdbx_seq_one_letter_code
_entity_poly.pdbx_strand_id
1 'polypeptide(L)'
;MHGSSLHAPGAGGDVRARAATLAKIARTALPFALMLGAGAFALALPHLAHAQSAGGPQGLPAFNTSPGPNGGTTYSLSVQTMLLLTMLSFLPAMVLMMTSFTRIIIVLSLLRQALGTTTTPPNQVLVGLALFLTLFVMSPVLDKAYNDGYKPFSAGTISMDDAVARGVAPFKTFMLRQTRESDLALFARISHAAPMQGPEDVPLTLLVPSFVTSELKTGFQIGFTIFIPFLIIDLVVASVLMSMGMMMVSPATISLPFKLMLFVLVDGWQLLIGSLAQSFT
;
A
#
# COMPACT_ATOMS: atom_id res chain seq x y z
N MET A 1 31.27 51.85 34.05
CA MET A 1 29.90 51.75 33.52
C MET A 1 29.97 51.55 32.01
N HIS A 2 29.66 50.36 31.51
CA HIS A 2 28.89 50.10 30.27
C HIS A 2 28.98 48.60 29.95
N GLY A 3 27.96 47.84 30.38
CA GLY A 3 27.72 46.48 29.91
C GLY A 3 26.82 46.55 28.68
N SER A 4 27.25 45.92 27.60
CA SER A 4 26.47 45.76 26.36
C SER A 4 25.75 44.42 26.39
N SER A 5 24.41 44.45 26.48
CA SER A 5 23.53 43.29 26.39
C SER A 5 23.16 43.01 24.92
N LEU A 6 23.58 41.86 24.39
CA LEU A 6 23.08 41.32 23.13
C LEU A 6 21.63 40.84 23.32
N HIS A 7 20.70 41.43 22.56
CA HIS A 7 19.32 40.99 22.45
C HIS A 7 19.16 40.21 21.13
N ALA A 8 18.90 38.90 21.21
CA ALA A 8 18.61 38.06 20.05
C ALA A 8 17.13 38.19 19.65
N PRO A 9 16.78 38.37 18.35
CA PRO A 9 15.39 38.43 17.92
C PRO A 9 14.76 37.04 17.81
N GLY A 10 13.46 36.96 18.12
CA GLY A 10 12.73 35.74 18.41
C GLY A 10 12.57 34.74 17.26
N ALA A 11 12.98 33.49 17.53
CA ALA A 11 12.77 32.31 16.70
C ALA A 11 11.30 31.81 16.64
N GLY A 12 10.35 32.51 17.28
CA GLY A 12 8.94 32.11 17.36
C GLY A 12 8.07 32.55 16.17
N GLY A 13 8.52 33.53 15.37
CA GLY A 13 7.77 34.07 14.23
C GLY A 13 7.80 33.15 13.00
N ASP A 14 8.96 32.59 12.69
CA ASP A 14 9.18 31.77 11.48
C ASP A 14 8.48 30.42 11.54
N VAL A 15 8.33 29.83 12.73
CA VAL A 15 7.65 28.54 12.91
C VAL A 15 6.14 28.68 12.70
N ARG A 16 5.53 29.78 13.20
CA ARG A 16 4.10 30.06 12.99
C ARG A 16 3.80 30.41 11.53
N ALA A 17 4.69 31.13 10.85
CA ALA A 17 4.56 31.41 9.42
C ALA A 17 4.63 30.14 8.57
N ARG A 18 5.58 29.24 8.85
CA ARG A 18 5.72 27.95 8.14
C ARG A 18 4.55 26.99 8.40
N ALA A 19 4.01 26.95 9.62
CA ALA A 19 2.83 26.16 9.94
C ALA A 19 1.57 26.66 9.20
N ALA A 20 1.40 27.98 9.08
CA ALA A 20 0.31 28.57 8.31
C ALA A 20 0.42 28.27 6.81
N THR A 21 1.64 28.24 6.25
CA THR A 21 1.87 27.88 4.84
C THR A 21 1.56 26.40 4.57
N LEU A 22 1.97 25.48 5.46
CA LEU A 22 1.66 24.05 5.34
C LEU A 22 0.17 23.75 5.49
N ALA A 23 -0.52 24.43 6.41
CA ALA A 23 -1.97 24.33 6.57
C ALA A 23 -2.71 24.82 5.31
N LYS A 24 -2.19 25.86 4.64
CA LYS A 24 -2.75 26.39 3.40
C LYS A 24 -2.56 25.41 2.24
N ILE A 25 -1.41 24.75 2.14
CA ILE A 25 -1.09 23.71 1.14
C ILE A 25 -1.96 22.45 1.36
N ALA A 26 -2.15 22.03 2.61
CA ALA A 26 -3.04 20.90 2.94
C ALA A 26 -4.50 21.21 2.58
N ARG A 27 -4.96 22.45 2.79
CA ARG A 27 -6.32 22.89 2.43
C ARG A 27 -6.56 22.97 0.92
N THR A 28 -5.55 23.27 0.13
CA THR A 28 -5.63 23.28 -1.35
C THR A 28 -5.39 21.91 -1.98
N ALA A 29 -4.63 21.02 -1.34
CA ALA A 29 -4.38 19.66 -1.84
C ALA A 29 -5.53 18.67 -1.54
N LEU A 30 -6.27 18.87 -0.44
CA LEU A 30 -7.41 18.04 -0.05
C LEU A 30 -8.52 17.92 -1.13
N PRO A 31 -8.98 19.01 -1.79
CA PRO A 31 -9.97 18.88 -2.87
C PRO A 31 -9.40 18.20 -4.13
N PHE A 32 -8.09 18.30 -4.38
CA PHE A 32 -7.44 17.66 -5.52
C PHE A 32 -7.29 16.14 -5.33
N ALA A 33 -6.98 15.70 -4.11
CA ALA A 33 -6.99 14.28 -3.73
C ALA A 33 -8.41 13.67 -3.78
N LEU A 34 -9.43 14.44 -3.41
CA LEU A 34 -10.84 14.04 -3.49
C LEU A 34 -11.34 13.95 -4.94
N MET A 35 -10.88 14.85 -5.83
CA MET A 35 -11.18 14.78 -7.27
C MET A 35 -10.45 13.63 -8.00
N LEU A 36 -9.21 13.32 -7.62
CA LEU A 36 -8.49 12.15 -8.16
C LEU A 36 -9.13 10.83 -7.72
N GLY A 37 -9.61 10.75 -6.48
CA GLY A 37 -10.40 9.62 -5.98
C GLY A 37 -11.75 9.48 -6.71
N ALA A 38 -12.44 10.59 -6.98
CA ALA A 38 -13.70 10.59 -7.73
C ALA A 38 -13.51 10.21 -9.22
N GLY A 39 -12.38 10.60 -9.83
CA GLY A 39 -12.04 10.24 -11.20
C GLY A 39 -11.79 8.73 -11.40
N ALA A 40 -11.14 8.09 -10.42
CA ALA A 40 -10.95 6.63 -10.43
C ALA A 40 -12.28 5.87 -10.22
N PHE A 41 -13.21 6.44 -9.46
CA PHE A 41 -14.57 5.88 -9.30
C PHE A 41 -15.42 6.03 -10.57
N ALA A 42 -15.27 7.13 -11.31
CA ALA A 42 -16.00 7.37 -12.56
C ALA A 42 -15.62 6.42 -13.70
N LEU A 43 -14.35 5.96 -13.75
CA LEU A 43 -13.86 5.04 -14.78
C LEU A 43 -14.21 3.57 -14.51
N ALA A 44 -14.64 3.22 -13.29
CA ALA A 44 -15.06 1.86 -12.92
C ALA A 44 -16.58 1.61 -13.09
N LEU A 45 -17.39 2.67 -13.27
CA LEU A 45 -18.84 2.60 -13.44
C LEU A 45 -19.34 1.75 -14.64
N PRO A 46 -18.65 1.67 -15.80
CA PRO A 46 -19.19 0.92 -16.95
C PRO A 46 -19.31 -0.60 -16.71
N HIS A 47 -18.55 -1.16 -15.76
CA HIS A 47 -18.50 -2.61 -15.54
C HIS A 47 -19.57 -3.12 -14.54
N LEU A 48 -20.26 -2.24 -13.81
CA LEU A 48 -21.35 -2.62 -12.88
C LEU A 48 -22.75 -2.46 -13.49
N ALA A 49 -22.85 -2.02 -14.75
CA ALA A 49 -24.12 -1.65 -15.38
C ALA A 49 -25.05 -2.80 -15.82
N HIS A 50 -24.73 -4.08 -15.54
CA HIS A 50 -25.53 -5.23 -16.01
C HIS A 50 -26.41 -5.92 -14.95
N ALA A 51 -26.63 -5.33 -13.77
CA ALA A 51 -27.34 -6.04 -12.68
C ALA A 51 -28.63 -5.38 -12.13
N GLN A 52 -29.20 -4.36 -12.77
CA GLN A 52 -30.45 -3.72 -12.28
C GLN A 52 -31.55 -3.72 -13.33
N SER A 53 -32.22 -4.87 -13.46
CA SER A 53 -33.58 -4.96 -13.98
C SER A 53 -34.47 -5.72 -13.00
N ALA A 54 -34.96 -5.02 -11.98
CA ALA A 54 -36.14 -5.41 -11.22
C ALA A 54 -36.82 -4.14 -10.70
N GLY A 55 -38.06 -3.91 -11.12
CA GLY A 55 -38.81 -2.68 -10.95
C GLY A 55 -39.07 -2.29 -9.50
N GLY A 56 -38.80 -1.02 -9.20
CA GLY A 56 -39.14 -0.30 -7.98
C GLY A 56 -38.80 1.19 -8.17
N PRO A 57 -39.46 2.14 -7.48
CA PRO A 57 -39.30 3.58 -7.73
C PRO A 57 -37.83 3.98 -7.59
N GLN A 58 -37.27 4.49 -8.69
CA GLN A 58 -35.89 4.91 -8.83
C GLN A 58 -35.66 6.22 -8.07
N GLY A 59 -35.22 6.10 -6.83
CA GLY A 59 -34.54 7.17 -6.09
C GLY A 59 -33.22 6.61 -5.57
N LEU A 60 -32.13 7.37 -5.71
CA LEU A 60 -30.87 7.03 -5.03
C LEU A 60 -31.21 6.76 -3.55
N PRO A 61 -30.77 5.63 -2.95
CA PRO A 61 -31.02 5.31 -1.54
C PRO A 61 -30.53 6.39 -0.56
N ALA A 62 -29.77 7.37 -1.05
CA ALA A 62 -29.30 8.54 -0.33
C ALA A 62 -30.34 9.68 -0.16
N PHE A 63 -31.47 9.65 -0.88
CA PHE A 63 -32.51 10.69 -0.78
C PHE A 63 -33.89 10.06 -0.60
N ASN A 64 -34.14 9.47 0.56
CA ASN A 64 -35.50 9.13 0.98
C ASN A 64 -36.08 10.30 1.78
N THR A 65 -37.06 11.01 1.22
CA THR A 65 -37.89 11.97 1.95
C THR A 65 -39.08 11.23 2.55
N SER A 66 -39.10 11.02 3.86
CA SER A 66 -40.30 10.57 4.57
C SER A 66 -41.03 11.80 5.15
N PRO A 67 -42.33 12.01 4.90
CA PRO A 67 -43.06 13.13 5.48
C PRO A 67 -43.21 12.94 7.00
N GLY A 68 -42.69 13.87 7.80
CA GLY A 68 -43.01 13.97 9.24
C GLY A 68 -44.35 14.67 9.46
N PRO A 69 -45.03 14.46 10.62
CA PRO A 69 -46.21 15.23 10.96
C PRO A 69 -45.82 16.72 11.05
N ASN A 70 -46.55 17.59 10.34
CA ASN A 70 -46.33 19.05 10.19
C ASN A 70 -45.38 19.52 9.05
N GLY A 71 -45.17 18.74 7.99
CA GLY A 71 -44.52 19.27 6.77
C GLY A 71 -43.02 19.56 6.91
N GLY A 72 -42.38 19.05 7.97
CA GLY A 72 -40.93 19.01 8.12
C GLY A 72 -40.33 17.79 7.41
N THR A 73 -39.27 18.01 6.63
CA THR A 73 -38.48 16.96 5.98
C THR A 73 -37.44 16.40 6.95
N THR A 74 -37.62 15.14 7.38
CA THR A 74 -36.66 14.46 8.26
C THR A 74 -35.60 13.74 7.40
N TYR A 75 -34.38 14.27 7.37
CA TYR A 75 -33.22 13.65 6.71
C TYR A 75 -32.47 12.75 7.68
N SER A 76 -32.75 11.45 7.73
CA SER A 76 -32.05 10.57 8.67
C SER A 76 -32.03 9.10 8.23
N LEU A 77 -31.11 8.72 7.33
CA LEU A 77 -30.39 7.42 7.28
C LEU A 77 -29.50 7.22 6.03
N SER A 78 -29.18 8.27 5.27
CA SER A 78 -28.43 8.14 4.01
C SER A 78 -26.92 8.28 4.16
N VAL A 79 -26.46 9.17 5.05
CA VAL A 79 -25.05 9.55 5.16
C VAL A 79 -24.22 8.44 5.82
N GLN A 80 -24.78 7.76 6.83
CA GLN A 80 -24.09 6.66 7.53
C GLN A 80 -23.83 5.46 6.62
N THR A 81 -24.81 5.08 5.79
CA THR A 81 -24.65 3.99 4.82
C THR A 81 -23.68 4.37 3.70
N MET A 82 -23.72 5.62 3.23
CA MET A 82 -22.74 6.14 2.27
C MET A 82 -21.32 6.10 2.85
N LEU A 83 -21.13 6.53 4.11
CA LEU A 83 -19.83 6.48 4.79
C LEU A 83 -19.35 5.03 4.93
N LEU A 84 -20.23 4.11 5.33
CA LEU A 84 -19.92 2.69 5.47
C LEU A 84 -19.46 2.07 4.14
N LEU A 85 -20.22 2.29 3.06
CA LEU A 85 -19.86 1.79 1.72
C LEU A 85 -18.56 2.40 1.21
N THR A 86 -18.30 3.66 1.55
CA THR A 86 -17.03 4.33 1.24
C THR A 86 -15.88 3.68 2.00
N MET A 87 -16.00 3.48 3.31
CA MET A 87 -14.95 2.83 4.10
C MET A 87 -14.70 1.38 3.68
N LEU A 88 -15.76 0.67 3.28
CA LEU A 88 -15.67 -0.71 2.81
C LEU A 88 -14.88 -0.84 1.50
N SER A 89 -14.91 0.17 0.61
CA SER A 89 -14.15 0.13 -0.65
C SER A 89 -12.65 0.32 -0.45
N PHE A 90 -12.23 1.05 0.59
CA PHE A 90 -10.80 1.23 0.93
C PHE A 90 -10.22 0.09 1.76
N LEU A 91 -11.07 -0.66 2.47
CA LEU A 91 -10.63 -1.71 3.40
C LEU A 91 -9.72 -2.77 2.76
N PRO A 92 -10.01 -3.31 1.55
CA PRO A 92 -9.13 -4.30 0.92
C PRO A 92 -7.72 -3.75 0.66
N ALA A 93 -7.63 -2.51 0.17
CA ALA A 93 -6.35 -1.87 -0.09
C ALA A 93 -5.56 -1.63 1.21
N MET A 94 -6.23 -1.18 2.28
CA MET A 94 -5.60 -0.97 3.58
C MET A 94 -5.05 -2.25 4.17
N VAL A 95 -5.81 -3.34 4.14
CA VAL A 95 -5.38 -4.65 4.66
C VAL A 95 -4.16 -5.14 3.89
N LEU A 96 -4.16 -5.07 2.56
CA LEU A 96 -3.01 -5.49 1.76
C LEU A 96 -1.76 -4.65 2.08
N MET A 97 -1.91 -3.33 2.27
CA MET A 97 -0.79 -2.45 2.62
C MET A 97 -0.21 -2.68 4.03
N MET A 98 -0.96 -3.30 4.95
CA MET A 98 -0.50 -3.65 6.30
C MET A 98 0.14 -5.05 6.38
N THR A 99 0.31 -5.72 5.23
CA THR A 99 0.81 -7.11 5.14
C THR A 99 2.05 -7.19 4.26
N SER A 100 2.60 -8.40 4.07
CA SER A 100 3.72 -8.69 3.18
C SER A 100 3.41 -8.51 1.68
N PHE A 101 2.15 -8.26 1.31
CA PHE A 101 1.70 -8.22 -0.08
C PHE A 101 2.50 -7.24 -0.95
N THR A 102 2.75 -6.03 -0.45
CA THR A 102 3.41 -4.95 -1.21
C THR A 102 4.79 -5.36 -1.73
N ARG A 103 5.65 -5.94 -0.88
CA ARG A 103 6.98 -6.39 -1.31
C ARG A 103 6.90 -7.53 -2.32
N ILE A 104 6.02 -8.51 -2.09
CA ILE A 104 5.87 -9.67 -2.97
C ILE A 104 5.42 -9.25 -4.38
N ILE A 105 4.35 -8.44 -4.48
CA ILE A 105 3.82 -8.05 -5.80
C ILE A 105 4.82 -7.21 -6.60
N ILE A 106 5.62 -6.37 -5.94
CA ILE A 106 6.67 -5.56 -6.60
C ILE A 106 7.77 -6.45 -7.15
N VAL A 107 8.28 -7.38 -6.34
CA VAL A 107 9.34 -8.29 -6.79
C VAL A 107 8.88 -9.16 -7.96
N LEU A 108 7.67 -9.72 -7.88
CA LEU A 108 7.09 -10.51 -8.98
C LEU A 108 6.86 -9.68 -10.25
N SER A 109 6.44 -8.41 -10.09
CA SER A 109 6.24 -7.50 -11.23
C SER A 109 7.55 -7.09 -11.90
N LEU A 110 8.60 -6.84 -11.10
CA LEU A 110 9.94 -6.52 -11.60
C LEU A 110 10.59 -7.73 -12.28
N LEU A 111 10.38 -8.95 -11.76
CA LEU A 111 10.80 -10.18 -12.43
C LEU A 111 10.19 -10.30 -13.83
N ARG A 112 8.86 -10.07 -13.96
CA ARG A 112 8.19 -10.13 -15.27
C ARG A 112 8.83 -9.16 -16.27
N GLN A 113 9.15 -7.94 -15.83
CA GLN A 113 9.86 -6.97 -16.67
C GLN A 113 11.29 -7.44 -17.00
N ALA A 114 12.00 -8.02 -16.05
CA ALA A 114 13.37 -8.51 -16.23
C ALA A 114 13.46 -9.62 -17.30
N LEU A 115 12.49 -10.53 -17.29
CA LEU A 115 12.36 -11.59 -18.29
C LEU A 115 12.08 -11.05 -19.71
N GLY A 116 11.60 -9.80 -19.84
CA GLY A 116 11.29 -9.20 -21.14
C GLY A 116 9.97 -9.68 -21.75
N THR A 117 9.09 -10.28 -20.95
CA THR A 117 7.78 -10.75 -21.40
C THR A 117 6.73 -9.64 -21.29
N THR A 118 5.98 -9.39 -22.36
CA THR A 118 5.02 -8.27 -22.43
C THR A 118 3.72 -8.55 -21.69
N THR A 119 3.28 -9.81 -21.62
CA THR A 119 1.97 -10.17 -21.04
C THR A 119 1.97 -11.44 -20.18
N THR A 120 3.02 -12.26 -20.25
CA THR A 120 3.11 -13.53 -19.52
C THR A 120 4.14 -13.43 -18.39
N PRO A 121 3.80 -13.71 -17.11
CA PRO A 121 2.48 -14.08 -16.60
C PRO A 121 1.48 -12.90 -16.56
N PRO A 122 0.16 -13.17 -16.69
CA PRO A 122 -0.89 -12.16 -16.56
C PRO A 122 -0.88 -11.50 -15.17
N ASN A 123 -1.30 -10.22 -15.09
CA ASN A 123 -1.36 -9.49 -13.82
C ASN A 123 -2.21 -10.22 -12.76
N GLN A 124 -3.31 -10.85 -13.18
CA GLN A 124 -4.17 -11.64 -12.30
C GLN A 124 -3.43 -12.83 -11.66
N VAL A 125 -2.54 -13.49 -12.40
CA VAL A 125 -1.73 -14.59 -11.88
C VAL A 125 -0.71 -14.07 -10.87
N LEU A 126 -0.07 -12.93 -11.15
CA LEU A 126 0.88 -12.32 -10.21
C LEU A 126 0.20 -11.89 -8.91
N VAL A 127 -0.98 -11.26 -9.01
CA VAL A 127 -1.77 -10.85 -7.84
C VAL A 127 -2.24 -12.08 -7.06
N GLY A 128 -2.73 -13.13 -7.73
CA GLY A 128 -3.13 -14.38 -7.09
C GLY A 128 -1.98 -15.05 -6.36
N LEU A 129 -0.81 -15.18 -6.99
CA LEU A 129 0.39 -15.72 -6.37
C LEU A 129 0.83 -14.86 -5.18
N ALA A 130 0.84 -13.53 -5.32
CA ALA A 130 1.19 -12.62 -4.23
C ALA A 130 0.24 -12.76 -3.04
N LEU A 131 -1.06 -12.95 -3.29
CA LEU A 131 -2.07 -13.12 -2.24
C LEU A 131 -1.89 -14.45 -1.50
N PHE A 132 -1.67 -15.57 -2.21
CA PHE A 132 -1.40 -16.86 -1.57
C PHE A 132 -0.10 -16.86 -0.76
N LEU A 133 0.97 -16.27 -1.30
CA LEU A 133 2.23 -16.11 -0.56
C LEU A 133 2.06 -15.20 0.67
N THR A 134 1.23 -14.16 0.56
CA THR A 134 0.91 -13.29 1.70
C THR A 134 0.19 -14.07 2.79
N LEU A 135 -0.81 -14.89 2.45
CA LEU A 135 -1.49 -15.74 3.43
C LEU A 135 -0.52 -16.73 4.10
N PHE A 136 0.39 -17.31 3.32
CA PHE A 136 1.41 -18.22 3.84
C PHE A 136 2.37 -17.54 4.82
N VAL A 137 2.93 -16.38 4.45
CA VAL A 137 3.87 -15.61 5.30
C VAL A 137 3.15 -15.02 6.52
N MET A 138 1.91 -14.57 6.37
CA MET A 138 1.14 -13.91 7.42
C MET A 138 0.37 -14.88 8.34
N SER A 139 0.41 -16.20 8.11
CA SER A 139 -0.26 -17.19 8.97
C SER A 139 -0.07 -16.92 10.47
N PRO A 140 1.16 -16.75 11.02
CA PRO A 140 1.33 -16.53 12.46
C PRO A 140 0.74 -15.19 12.96
N VAL A 141 0.61 -14.18 12.11
CA VAL A 141 -0.01 -12.89 12.45
C VAL A 141 -1.53 -13.03 12.46
N LEU A 142 -2.09 -13.70 11.44
CA LEU A 142 -3.52 -13.99 11.32
C LEU A 142 -4.00 -14.88 12.47
N ASP A 143 -3.23 -15.91 12.82
CA ASP A 143 -3.56 -16.82 13.92
C ASP A 143 -3.62 -16.10 15.27
N LYS A 144 -2.67 -15.18 15.53
CA LYS A 144 -2.70 -14.33 16.74
C LYS A 144 -3.89 -13.38 16.74
N ALA A 145 -4.14 -12.69 15.62
CA ALA A 145 -5.28 -11.78 15.51
C ALA A 145 -6.62 -12.51 15.72
N TYR A 146 -6.74 -13.74 15.21
CA TYR A 146 -7.91 -14.58 15.39
C TYR A 146 -8.10 -15.01 16.86
N ASN A 147 -7.03 -15.52 17.49
CA ASN A 147 -7.10 -16.03 18.87
C ASN A 147 -7.25 -14.92 19.93
N ASP A 148 -6.59 -13.78 19.74
CA ASP A 148 -6.54 -12.70 20.74
C ASP A 148 -7.66 -11.66 20.56
N GLY A 149 -8.16 -11.49 19.33
CA GLY A 149 -9.21 -10.52 18.99
C GLY A 149 -10.56 -11.19 18.70
N TYR A 150 -10.64 -11.97 17.63
CA TYR A 150 -11.93 -12.48 17.14
C TYR A 150 -12.58 -13.51 18.07
N LYS A 151 -11.83 -14.52 18.51
CA LYS A 151 -12.33 -15.60 19.37
C LYS A 151 -12.95 -15.08 20.69
N PRO A 152 -12.27 -14.23 21.49
CA PRO A 152 -12.85 -13.68 22.71
C PRO A 152 -14.05 -12.76 22.44
N PHE A 153 -14.06 -12.02 21.33
CA PHE A 153 -15.20 -11.20 20.92
C PHE A 153 -16.43 -12.07 20.60
N SER A 154 -16.24 -13.15 19.83
CA SER A 154 -17.31 -14.09 19.48
C SER A 154 -17.87 -14.81 20.71
N ALA A 155 -17.05 -15.02 21.74
CA ALA A 155 -17.46 -15.57 23.03
C ALA A 155 -18.11 -14.53 23.97
N GLY A 156 -18.25 -13.27 23.55
CA GLY A 156 -18.83 -12.20 24.36
C GLY A 156 -17.96 -11.76 25.54
N THR A 157 -16.67 -12.12 25.56
CA THR A 157 -15.77 -11.84 26.70
C THR A 157 -15.12 -10.46 26.65
N ILE A 158 -15.09 -9.82 25.48
CA ILE A 158 -14.51 -8.49 25.27
C ILE A 158 -15.43 -7.63 24.41
N SER A 159 -15.30 -6.31 24.56
CA SER A 159 -16.00 -5.34 23.72
C SER A 159 -15.47 -5.33 22.28
N MET A 160 -16.22 -4.74 21.34
CA MET A 160 -15.75 -4.57 19.95
C MET A 160 -14.48 -3.71 19.89
N ASP A 161 -14.39 -2.67 20.70
CA ASP A 161 -13.23 -1.76 20.73
C ASP A 161 -11.96 -2.49 21.20
N ASP A 162 -12.09 -3.32 22.25
CA ASP A 162 -10.99 -4.16 22.73
C ASP A 162 -10.60 -5.23 21.70
N ALA A 163 -11.58 -5.80 21.00
CA ALA A 163 -11.34 -6.81 19.97
C ALA A 163 -10.54 -6.23 18.80
N VAL A 164 -10.86 -5.01 18.38
CA VAL A 164 -10.11 -4.29 17.34
C VAL A 164 -8.69 -3.96 17.83
N ALA A 165 -8.55 -3.43 19.05
CA ALA A 165 -7.24 -3.10 19.61
C ALA A 165 -6.31 -4.34 19.70
N ARG A 166 -6.83 -5.46 20.21
CA ARG A 166 -6.09 -6.73 20.30
C ARG A 166 -5.84 -7.37 18.94
N GLY A 167 -6.81 -7.31 18.03
CA GLY A 167 -6.68 -7.86 16.68
C GLY A 167 -5.63 -7.12 15.83
N VAL A 168 -5.44 -5.82 16.04
CA VAL A 168 -4.48 -4.99 15.29
C VAL A 168 -3.06 -5.06 15.88
N ALA A 169 -2.91 -5.36 17.17
CA ALA A 169 -1.62 -5.49 17.85
C ALA A 169 -0.59 -6.43 17.15
N PRO A 170 -0.95 -7.65 16.67
CA PRO A 170 -0.01 -8.51 15.96
C PRO A 170 0.43 -7.91 14.62
N PHE A 171 -0.44 -7.20 13.90
CA PHE A 171 -0.06 -6.48 12.67
C PHE A 171 0.90 -5.34 12.96
N LYS A 172 0.66 -4.59 14.04
CA LYS A 172 1.58 -3.54 14.49
C LYS A 172 2.96 -4.10 14.79
N THR A 173 3.03 -5.23 15.50
CA THR A 173 4.28 -5.92 15.82
C THR A 173 5.00 -6.40 14.56
N PHE A 174 4.27 -6.97 13.60
CA PHE A 174 4.82 -7.38 12.31
C PHE A 174 5.41 -6.20 11.53
N MET A 175 4.66 -5.11 11.39
CA MET A 175 5.11 -3.92 10.67
C MET A 175 6.34 -3.28 11.33
N LEU A 176 6.38 -3.21 12.66
CA LEU A 176 7.53 -2.64 13.38
C LEU A 176 8.83 -3.43 13.13
N ARG A 177 8.75 -4.76 13.05
CA ARG A 177 9.92 -5.61 12.77
C ARG A 177 10.48 -5.39 11.35
N GLN A 178 9.61 -5.05 10.41
CA GLN A 178 9.98 -4.87 9.00
C GLN A 178 10.28 -3.41 8.62
N THR A 179 9.81 -2.46 9.42
CA THR A 179 10.03 -1.03 9.19
C THR A 179 11.46 -0.66 9.56
N ARG A 180 12.16 0.04 8.66
CA ARG A 180 13.51 0.54 8.94
C ARG A 180 13.44 1.71 9.91
N GLU A 181 14.34 1.75 10.87
CA GLU A 181 14.44 2.86 11.85
C GLU A 181 14.61 4.21 11.16
N SER A 182 15.38 4.26 10.07
CA SER A 182 15.58 5.49 9.27
C SER A 182 14.27 6.03 8.68
N ASP A 183 13.41 5.12 8.22
CA ASP A 183 12.17 5.47 7.54
C ASP A 183 11.12 5.88 8.58
N LEU A 184 11.07 5.17 9.71
CA LEU A 184 10.25 5.56 10.87
C LEU A 184 10.64 6.95 11.41
N ALA A 185 11.96 7.20 11.58
CA ALA A 185 12.47 8.48 12.06
C ALA A 185 12.15 9.63 11.08
N LEU A 186 12.17 9.37 9.77
CA LEU A 186 11.78 10.35 8.76
C LEU A 186 10.32 10.78 8.95
N PHE A 187 9.40 9.82 9.04
CA PHE A 187 7.98 10.14 9.23
C PHE A 187 7.70 10.79 10.58
N ALA A 188 8.37 10.37 11.65
CA ALA A 188 8.28 11.03 12.96
C ALA A 188 8.72 12.50 12.91
N ARG A 189 9.78 12.80 12.16
CA ARG A 189 10.22 14.19 11.93
C ARG A 189 9.22 15.00 11.11
N ILE A 190 8.65 14.41 10.06
CA ILE A 190 7.66 15.08 9.19
C ILE A 190 6.35 15.36 9.95
N SER A 191 5.90 14.42 10.79
CA SER A 191 4.65 14.57 11.55
C SER A 191 4.80 15.40 12.83
N HIS A 192 6.01 15.87 13.17
CA HIS A 192 6.33 16.49 14.46
C HIS A 192 5.83 15.64 15.65
N ALA A 193 6.03 14.33 15.57
CA ALA A 193 5.58 13.42 16.62
C ALA A 193 6.27 13.73 17.96
N ALA A 194 5.53 13.57 19.06
CA ALA A 194 6.12 13.63 20.39
C ALA A 194 7.18 12.52 20.57
N PRO A 195 8.16 12.70 21.47
CA PRO A 195 9.12 11.65 21.80
C PRO A 195 8.38 10.37 22.20
N MET A 196 8.63 9.27 21.47
CA MET A 196 8.08 7.96 21.75
C MET A 196 9.05 7.20 22.65
N GLN A 197 8.57 6.54 23.71
CA GLN A 197 9.44 5.84 24.67
C GLN A 197 9.63 4.37 24.30
N GLY A 198 8.70 3.79 23.53
CA GLY A 198 8.80 2.42 23.04
C GLY A 198 8.11 2.16 21.69
N PRO A 199 8.34 0.98 21.08
CA PRO A 199 7.68 0.55 19.84
C PRO A 199 6.14 0.48 19.97
N GLU A 200 5.62 0.20 21.17
CA GLU A 200 4.20 0.23 21.47
C GLU A 200 3.54 1.62 21.37
N ASP A 201 4.29 2.71 21.47
CA ASP A 201 3.73 4.07 21.43
C ASP A 201 3.51 4.57 19.99
N VAL A 202 4.05 3.87 19.00
CA VAL A 202 4.03 4.33 17.60
C VAL A 202 2.60 4.27 17.05
N PRO A 203 1.97 5.40 16.65
CA PRO A 203 0.61 5.37 16.12
C PRO A 203 0.58 4.73 14.73
N LEU A 204 -0.51 4.03 14.40
CA LEU A 204 -0.68 3.36 13.10
C LEU A 204 -0.63 4.36 11.93
N THR A 205 -1.12 5.59 12.14
CA THR A 205 -1.07 6.67 11.15
C THR A 205 0.35 7.06 10.75
N LEU A 206 1.34 6.76 11.61
CA LEU A 206 2.76 6.96 11.34
C LEU A 206 3.44 5.66 10.88
N LEU A 207 3.12 4.54 11.53
CA LEU A 207 3.73 3.25 11.23
C LEU A 207 3.39 2.76 9.82
N VAL A 208 2.12 2.85 9.39
CA VAL A 208 1.69 2.34 8.08
C VAL A 208 2.45 3.01 6.91
N PRO A 209 2.52 4.34 6.78
CA PRO A 209 3.30 4.95 5.70
C PRO A 209 4.81 4.67 5.81
N SER A 210 5.36 4.58 7.03
CA SER A 210 6.76 4.20 7.25
C SER A 210 7.06 2.76 6.81
N PHE A 211 6.15 1.85 7.11
CA PHE A 211 6.21 0.45 6.71
C PHE A 211 6.12 0.33 5.19
N VAL A 212 5.11 0.94 4.56
CA VAL A 212 4.94 0.87 3.10
C VAL A 212 6.18 1.39 2.38
N THR A 213 6.75 2.52 2.81
CA THR A 213 8.00 3.04 2.21
C THR A 213 9.21 2.12 2.42
N SER A 214 9.33 1.50 3.60
CA SER A 214 10.37 0.49 3.89
C SER A 214 10.22 -0.75 2.99
N GLU A 215 8.99 -1.23 2.80
CA GLU A 215 8.66 -2.37 1.95
C GLU A 215 8.90 -2.08 0.47
N LEU A 216 8.53 -0.88 0.00
CA LEU A 216 8.83 -0.41 -1.36
C LEU A 216 10.34 -0.47 -1.60
N LYS A 217 11.14 0.16 -0.73
CA LYS A 217 12.60 0.19 -0.84
C LYS A 217 13.18 -1.23 -0.89
N THR A 218 12.75 -2.10 0.00
CA THR A 218 13.22 -3.49 0.07
C THR A 218 12.79 -4.29 -1.16
N GLY A 219 11.54 -4.14 -1.62
CA GLY A 219 11.03 -4.78 -2.84
C GLY A 219 11.78 -4.34 -4.10
N PHE A 220 12.09 -3.04 -4.23
CA PHE A 220 12.92 -2.53 -5.33
C PHE A 220 14.37 -3.01 -5.25
N GLN A 221 14.97 -3.11 -4.05
CA GLN A 221 16.30 -3.66 -3.88
C GLN A 221 16.37 -5.12 -4.35
N ILE A 222 15.44 -5.96 -3.90
CA ILE A 222 15.35 -7.36 -4.32
C ILE A 222 15.12 -7.44 -5.83
N GLY A 223 14.16 -6.68 -6.35
CA GLY A 223 13.85 -6.66 -7.78
C GLY A 223 15.04 -6.22 -8.64
N PHE A 224 15.83 -5.24 -8.18
CA PHE A 224 17.05 -4.82 -8.85
C PHE A 224 18.11 -5.93 -8.87
N THR A 225 18.34 -6.62 -7.75
CA THR A 225 19.29 -7.74 -7.69
C THR A 225 18.89 -8.86 -8.64
N ILE A 226 17.60 -9.16 -8.76
CA ILE A 226 17.06 -10.13 -9.72
C ILE A 226 17.27 -9.66 -11.16
N PHE A 227 17.24 -8.36 -11.42
CA PHE A 227 17.39 -7.77 -12.75
C PHE A 227 18.80 -7.95 -13.33
N ILE A 228 19.84 -7.93 -12.47
CA ILE A 228 21.26 -7.97 -12.86
C ILE A 228 21.61 -9.11 -13.84
N PRO A 229 21.33 -10.40 -13.54
CA PRO A 229 21.68 -11.49 -14.46
C PRO A 229 21.01 -11.37 -15.83
N PHE A 230 19.76 -10.92 -15.88
CA PHE A 230 19.04 -10.73 -17.15
C PHE A 230 19.56 -9.56 -17.96
N LEU A 231 19.96 -8.48 -17.28
CA LEU A 231 20.59 -7.31 -17.89
C LEU A 231 21.92 -7.71 -18.54
N ILE A 232 22.72 -8.55 -17.87
CA ILE A 232 23.97 -9.07 -18.45
C ILE A 232 23.69 -9.83 -19.75
N ILE A 233 22.66 -10.69 -19.79
CA ILE A 233 22.26 -11.39 -21.02
C ILE A 233 21.90 -10.39 -22.12
N ASP A 234 21.11 -9.36 -21.82
CA ASP A 234 20.72 -8.34 -22.80
C ASP A 234 21.93 -7.61 -23.38
N LEU A 235 22.87 -7.18 -22.54
CA LEU A 235 24.09 -6.48 -22.99
C LEU A 235 24.99 -7.38 -23.84
N VAL A 236 25.14 -8.65 -23.45
CA VAL A 236 25.95 -9.61 -24.21
C VAL A 236 25.31 -9.87 -25.58
N VAL A 237 24.02 -10.20 -25.63
CA VAL A 237 23.31 -10.46 -26.89
C VAL A 237 23.32 -9.23 -27.79
N ALA A 238 23.09 -8.03 -27.25
CA ALA A 238 23.16 -6.79 -28.02
C ALA A 238 24.55 -6.56 -28.63
N SER A 239 25.62 -6.79 -27.86
CA SER A 239 26.99 -6.62 -28.36
C SER A 239 27.33 -7.60 -29.49
N VAL A 240 26.87 -8.85 -29.41
CA VAL A 240 27.07 -9.87 -30.45
C VAL A 240 26.26 -9.53 -31.71
N LEU A 241 25.00 -9.15 -31.59
CA LEU A 241 24.17 -8.76 -32.75
C LEU A 241 24.73 -7.54 -33.48
N MET A 242 25.19 -6.53 -32.72
CA MET A 242 25.85 -5.36 -33.29
C MET A 242 27.16 -5.75 -34.01
N SER A 243 27.93 -6.69 -33.45
CA SER A 243 29.15 -7.20 -34.10
C SER A 243 28.87 -7.97 -35.40
N MET A 244 27.69 -8.56 -35.56
CA MET A 244 27.27 -9.24 -36.79
C MET A 244 26.70 -8.27 -37.85
N GLY A 245 26.57 -6.97 -37.54
CA GLY A 245 25.96 -5.97 -38.42
C GLY A 245 24.42 -6.02 -38.47
N MET A 246 23.78 -6.78 -37.58
CA MET A 246 22.32 -6.88 -37.53
C MET A 246 21.70 -5.75 -36.70
N MET A 247 21.62 -4.55 -37.27
CA MET A 247 21.05 -3.38 -36.59
C MET A 247 19.52 -3.38 -36.48
N MET A 248 18.82 -4.12 -37.35
CA MET A 248 17.35 -4.11 -37.43
C MET A 248 16.66 -5.12 -36.53
N VAL A 249 17.40 -6.09 -35.99
CA VAL A 249 16.86 -7.11 -35.08
C VAL A 249 16.95 -6.58 -33.66
N SER A 250 15.82 -6.51 -32.97
CA SER A 250 15.78 -6.10 -31.56
C SER A 250 16.56 -7.11 -30.70
N PRO A 251 17.60 -6.69 -29.96
CA PRO A 251 18.32 -7.57 -29.06
C PRO A 251 17.43 -8.25 -28.01
N ALA A 252 16.37 -7.57 -27.58
CA ALA A 252 15.42 -8.09 -26.58
C ALA A 252 14.65 -9.33 -27.08
N THR A 253 14.34 -9.39 -28.38
CA THR A 253 13.65 -10.54 -28.97
C THR A 253 14.56 -11.77 -29.01
N ILE A 254 15.86 -11.55 -29.23
CA ILE A 254 16.86 -12.62 -29.29
C ILE A 254 17.31 -13.06 -27.89
N SER A 255 17.37 -12.14 -26.92
CA SER A 255 17.78 -12.46 -25.55
C SER A 255 16.71 -13.21 -24.76
N LEU A 256 15.43 -13.04 -25.08
CA LEU A 256 14.30 -13.68 -24.41
C LEU A 256 14.45 -15.21 -24.21
N PRO A 257 14.71 -16.04 -25.24
CA PRO A 257 14.88 -17.48 -25.04
C PRO A 257 16.04 -17.83 -24.09
N PHE A 258 17.15 -17.08 -24.13
CA PHE A 258 18.28 -17.29 -23.21
C PHE A 258 17.91 -16.96 -21.77
N LYS A 259 17.15 -15.87 -21.55
CA LYS A 259 16.65 -15.51 -20.22
C LYS A 259 15.72 -16.57 -19.65
N LEU A 260 14.77 -17.06 -20.47
CA LEU A 260 13.84 -18.11 -20.06
C LEU A 260 14.58 -19.42 -19.78
N MET A 261 15.55 -19.78 -20.61
CA MET A 261 16.39 -20.96 -20.39
C MET A 261 17.16 -20.84 -19.07
N LEU A 262 17.85 -19.72 -18.82
CA LEU A 262 18.55 -19.49 -17.56
C LEU A 262 17.59 -19.60 -16.37
N PHE A 263 16.44 -18.94 -16.45
CA PHE A 263 15.48 -18.88 -15.36
C PHE A 263 14.91 -20.25 -15.01
N VAL A 264 14.64 -21.11 -16.00
CA VAL A 264 14.20 -22.49 -15.77
C VAL A 264 15.34 -23.36 -15.27
N LEU A 265 16.55 -23.23 -15.82
CA LEU A 265 17.70 -24.06 -15.44
C LEU A 265 18.13 -23.86 -13.98
N VAL A 266 17.90 -22.68 -13.41
CA VAL A 266 18.24 -22.37 -12.01
C VAL A 266 17.08 -22.58 -11.05
N ASP A 267 15.96 -23.16 -11.51
CA ASP A 267 14.71 -23.24 -10.74
C ASP A 267 14.29 -21.88 -10.16
N GLY A 268 14.29 -20.85 -11.02
CA GLY A 268 14.15 -19.45 -10.61
C GLY A 268 12.88 -19.16 -9.81
N TRP A 269 11.77 -19.84 -10.08
CA TRP A 269 10.54 -19.72 -9.27
C TRP A 269 10.75 -20.17 -7.82
N GLN A 270 11.42 -21.30 -7.62
CA GLN A 270 11.66 -21.85 -6.28
C GLN A 270 12.63 -20.96 -5.49
N LEU A 271 13.71 -20.49 -6.14
CA LEU A 271 14.66 -19.56 -5.52
C LEU A 271 14.00 -18.23 -5.13
N LEU A 272 13.13 -17.68 -5.99
CA LEU A 272 12.44 -16.43 -5.71
C LEU A 272 11.42 -16.56 -4.59
N ILE A 273 10.58 -17.59 -4.64
CA ILE A 273 9.56 -17.80 -3.61
C ILE A 273 10.23 -18.12 -2.27
N GLY A 274 11.28 -18.95 -2.27
CA GLY A 274 12.05 -19.27 -1.07
C GLY A 274 12.72 -18.05 -0.45
N SER A 275 13.42 -17.24 -1.25
CA SER A 275 14.08 -16.02 -0.75
C SER A 275 13.09 -14.95 -0.28
N LEU A 276 11.95 -14.80 -0.96
CA LEU A 276 10.88 -13.90 -0.52
C LEU A 276 10.31 -14.32 0.83
N ALA A 277 9.97 -15.59 1.01
CA ALA A 277 9.42 -16.09 2.27
C ALA A 277 10.42 -15.92 3.44
N GLN A 278 11.71 -16.20 3.20
CA GLN A 278 12.77 -15.99 4.19
C GLN A 278 13.00 -14.51 4.51
N SER A 279 12.74 -13.58 3.57
CA SER A 279 12.97 -12.15 3.78
C SER A 279 12.06 -11.51 4.84
N PHE A 280 10.97 -12.18 5.23
CA PHE A 280 10.01 -11.70 6.24
C PHE A 280 10.25 -12.27 7.64
N THR A 281 11.20 -13.20 7.78
CA THR A 281 11.57 -13.82 9.05
C THR A 281 12.75 -13.08 9.66
#